data_AF-A0A9X3HYS1-F1
#
_entry.id   AF-A0A9X3HYS1-F1
#
_cell.length_a   1.000
_cell.length_b   1.000
_cell.length_c   1.000
_cell.angle_alpha   90.00
_cell.angle_beta   90.00
_cell.angle_gamma   90.00
#
_symmetry.space_group_name_H-M   'P 1'
#
loop_
_entity.id
_entity.type
_entity.pdbx_description
1 polymer ?
#
loop_
_entity_poly.entity_id
_entity_poly.type
_entity_poly.pdbx_seq_one_letter_code
_entity_poly.pdbx_strand_id
1 'polypeptide(L)' 'SLDTAFCEDNSRIRADDRAEAFARIRQMSLNLLKSETTFKGGIKRKRMNCAMEENYLSKVLVSLT' A
#
# COMPACT_ATOMS: atom_id res chain seq x y z
N SER A 1 -1.98 4.41 -11.72
CA SER A 1 -3.08 3.55 -11.24
C SER A 1 -2.61 2.76 -10.02
N LEU A 2 -3.49 1.98 -9.39
CA LEU A 2 -3.13 1.02 -8.33
C LEU A 2 -2.10 0.00 -8.85
N ASP A 3 -2.26 -0.42 -10.10
CA ASP A 3 -1.46 -1.45 -10.77
C ASP A 3 0.02 -1.09 -10.84
N THR A 4 0.34 0.16 -11.18
CA THR A 4 1.73 0.66 -11.23
C THR A 4 2.35 0.81 -9.84
N ALA A 5 1.53 1.17 -8.84
CA ALA A 5 2.02 1.40 -7.49
C ALA A 5 2.31 0.10 -6.75
N PHE A 6 1.62 -1.00 -7.11
CA PHE A 6 1.76 -2.32 -6.50
C PHE A 6 2.32 -3.42 -7.41
N CYS A 7 2.69 -3.09 -8.64
CA CYS A 7 3.16 -4.05 -9.66
C CYS A 7 2.20 -5.24 -9.80
N GLU A 8 0.90 -4.94 -9.84
CA GLU A 8 -0.17 -5.95 -9.84
C GLU A 8 -0.09 -6.88 -11.05
N ASP A 9 0.28 -6.34 -12.23
CA ASP A 9 0.49 -7.11 -13.47
C ASP A 9 1.52 -8.25 -13.33
N ASN A 10 2.50 -8.08 -12.43
CA ASN A 10 3.53 -9.09 -12.17
C ASN A 10 3.14 -10.11 -11.08
N SER A 11 1.98 -9.96 -10.44
CA SER A 11 1.54 -10.86 -9.38
C SER A 11 1.02 -12.17 -9.97
N ARG A 12 1.59 -13.31 -9.55
CA ARG A 12 1.13 -14.66 -9.95
C ARG A 12 -0.14 -15.12 -9.23
N ILE A 13 -0.74 -14.28 -8.40
CA ILE A 13 -1.98 -14.56 -7.66
C ILE A 13 -3.15 -14.54 -8.67
N ARG A 14 -3.36 -15.64 -9.38
CA ARG A 14 -4.41 -15.84 -10.40
C ARG A 14 -5.46 -16.89 -9.98
N ALA A 15 -5.58 -17.17 -8.68
CA ALA A 15 -6.63 -18.06 -8.18
C ALA A 15 -7.85 -17.20 -7.81
N ASP A 16 -8.83 -17.14 -8.71
CA ASP A 16 -10.15 -16.49 -8.62
C ASP A 16 -10.38 -15.61 -7.38
N ASP A 17 -10.83 -16.19 -6.26
CA ASP A 17 -11.23 -15.48 -5.04
C ASP A 17 -10.10 -14.72 -4.32
N ARG A 18 -8.86 -15.18 -4.47
CA ARG A 18 -7.72 -14.56 -3.79
C ARG A 18 -7.28 -13.28 -4.47
N ALA A 19 -7.54 -13.14 -5.77
CA ALA A 19 -7.19 -11.93 -6.51
C ALA A 19 -8.00 -10.72 -6.04
N GLU A 20 -9.32 -10.88 -5.86
CA GLU A 20 -10.19 -9.78 -5.42
C GLU A 20 -9.88 -9.36 -3.98
N ALA A 21 -9.71 -10.32 -3.07
CA ALA A 21 -9.33 -10.03 -1.68
C ALA A 21 -8.02 -9.25 -1.62
N PHE A 22 -7.04 -9.62 -2.43
CA PHE A 22 -5.76 -8.94 -2.48
C PHE A 22 -5.85 -7.55 -3.13
N ALA A 23 -6.68 -7.38 -4.17
CA ALA A 23 -6.95 -6.07 -4.76
C ALA A 23 -7.58 -5.10 -3.73
N ARG A 24 -8.52 -5.58 -2.90
CA ARG A 24 -9.08 -4.78 -1.79
C ARG A 24 -8.01 -4.37 -0.77
N ILE A 25 -7.12 -5.28 -0.39
CA ILE A 25 -6.00 -4.98 0.52
C ILE A 25 -5.06 -3.92 -0.08
N ARG A 26 -4.71 -4.05 -1.36
CA ARG A 26 -3.90 -3.05 -2.08
C ARG A 26 -4.58 -1.68 -2.09
N GLN A 27 -5.88 -1.64 -2.36
CA GLN A 27 -6.65 -0.40 -2.37
C GLN A 27 -6.70 0.27 -0.99
N MET A 28 -6.93 -0.51 0.08
CA MET A 28 -6.86 -0.02 1.46
C MET A 28 -5.48 0.56 1.79
N SER A 29 -4.43 -0.16 1.43
CA SER A 29 -3.04 0.27 1.64
C SER A 29 -2.73 1.57 0.88
N LEU A 30 -3.19 1.69 -0.36
CA LEU A 30 -3.02 2.89 -1.17
C LEU A 30 -3.75 4.10 -0.57
N ASN A 31 -4.95 3.89 -0.02
CA ASN A 31 -5.72 4.95 0.64
C ASN A 31 -5.00 5.45 1.90
N LEU A 32 -4.46 4.55 2.74
CA LEU A 32 -3.66 4.92 3.91
C LEU A 32 -2.44 5.75 3.53
N LEU A 33 -1.69 5.31 2.51
CA LEU A 33 -0.48 6.01 2.04
C LEU A 33 -0.79 7.38 1.40
N LYS A 34 -2.00 7.57 0.87
CA LYS A 34 -2.48 8.86 0.37
C LYS A 34 -2.91 9.80 1.51
N SER A 35 -3.52 9.25 2.56
CA SER A 35 -3.97 10.01 3.73
C SER A 35 -2.81 10.49 4.60
N GLU A 36 -1.71 9.74 4.65
CA GLU A 36 -0.51 10.16 5.37
C GLU A 36 0.12 11.40 4.71
N THR A 37 0.21 12.53 5.42
CA THR A 37 0.71 13.81 4.84
C THR A 37 2.06 14.26 5.40
N THR A 38 2.60 13.57 6.39
CA THR A 38 3.81 14.01 7.10
C THR A 38 5.08 13.74 6.30
N PHE A 39 5.09 12.68 5.49
CA PHE A 39 6.17 12.43 4.54
C PHE A 39 5.87 13.03 3.17
N LYS A 40 6.67 14.02 2.78
CA LYS A 40 6.59 14.63 1.44
C LYS A 40 7.29 13.73 0.42
N GLY A 41 6.52 12.86 -0.22
CA GLY A 41 7.01 12.00 -1.30
C GLY A 41 5.91 11.19 -1.99
N GLY A 42 6.24 10.58 -3.12
CA GLY A 42 5.31 9.71 -3.84
C GLY A 42 5.04 8.39 -3.12
N ILE A 43 3.96 7.70 -3.51
CA ILE A 43 3.50 6.44 -2.89
C ILE A 43 4.61 5.38 -2.83
N LYS A 44 5.43 5.26 -3.88
CA LYS A 44 6.57 4.31 -3.91
C LYS A 44 7.58 4.59 -2.78
N ARG A 45 7.88 5.85 -2.50
CA ARG A 45 8.84 6.24 -1.46
C ARG A 45 8.24 6.07 -0.07
N LYS A 46 6.95 6.40 0.11
CA LYS A 46 6.22 6.12 1.36
C LYS A 46 6.18 4.62 1.67
N ARG A 47 5.89 3.78 0.67
CA ARG A 47 5.96 2.32 0.81
C ARG A 47 7.34 1.82 1.23
N MET A 48 8.39 2.32 0.58
CA MET A 48 9.77 1.96 0.94
C MET A 48 10.10 2.39 2.37
N ASN A 49 9.66 3.59 2.77
CA ASN A 49 9.85 4.07 4.14
C ASN A 49 9.11 3.18 5.16
N CYS A 50 7.89 2.73 4.85
CA CYS A 50 7.18 1.75 5.69
C CYS A 50 7.93 0.42 5.81
N ALA A 51 8.70 0.02 4.81
CA ALA A 51 9.49 -1.21 4.84
C ALA A 51 10.82 -1.05 5.60
N MET A 52 11.31 0.19 5.77
CA MET A 52 12.59 0.50 6.41
C MET A 52 12.41 0.95 7.87
N GLU A 53 11.32 1.64 8.19
CA GLU A 53 11.07 2.29 9.48
C GLU A 53 9.74 1.83 10.08
N GLU A 54 9.82 1.02 11.14
CA GLU A 54 8.64 0.47 11.83
C GLU A 54 7.77 1.56 12.48
N ASN A 55 8.39 2.64 12.96
CA ASN A 55 7.68 3.80 13.49
C ASN A 55 6.80 4.47 12.43
N TYR A 56 7.34 4.60 11.21
CA TYR A 56 6.58 5.18 10.10
C TYR A 56 5.49 4.23 9.62
N LEU A 57 5.75 2.92 9.57
CA LEU A 57 4.72 1.91 9.30
C LEU A 57 3.56 2.01 10.31
N SER A 58 3.88 2.05 11.60
CA SER A 58 2.88 2.15 12.68
C SER A 58 2.05 3.42 12.52
N LYS A 59 2.68 4.55 12.19
CA LYS A 59 1.98 5.81 11.91
C LYS A 59 1.00 5.70 10.75
N VAL A 60 1.42 5.08 9.65
CA VAL A 60 0.57 4.88 8.47
C VAL A 60 -0.60 3.94 8.78
N LEU A 61 -0.38 2.91 9.61
CA LEU A 61 -1.42 1.95 10.00
C LEU A 61 -2.40 2.52 11.04
N VAL A 62 -1.94 3.34 11.99
CA VAL A 62 -2.81 3.97 12.99
C VAL A 62 -3.83 4.92 12.35
N SER A 63 -3.50 5.50 11.19
CA SER A 63 -4.42 6.29 10.37
C SER A 63 -5.67 5.52 9.86
N LEU A 64 -5.75 4.20 10.12
CA LEU A 64 -6.93 3.39 9.87
C LEU A 64 -8.05 3.59 10.91
N THR A 65 -7.77 4.30 12.02
CA THR A 65 -8.71 4.59 13.12
C THR A 65 -9.08 6.06 13.15
#